data_AF-A0A4Q5BFU8-F1
#
_entry.id   AF-A0A4Q5BFU8-F1
#
_cell.length_a   1.000
_cell.length_b   1.000
_cell.length_c   1.000
_cell.angle_alpha   90.00
_cell.angle_beta   90.00
_cell.angle_gamma   90.00
#
_symmetry.space_group_name_H-M   'P 1'
#
loop_
_entity.id
_entity.type
_entity.pdbx_description
1 polymer ?
#
loop_
_entity_poly.entity_id
_entity_poly.type
_entity_poly.pdbx_seq_one_letter_code
_entity_poly.pdbx_strand_id
1 'polypeptide(L)'
;MIMQCCVCGAPLQYSGHGKRPRYCSSSCRVKAKRMRDKIGARPAATKKEKAALADNFEYKDRDIPANRRHDVDLAFERKMDEPLETTLRRNRARLQQAVDDPACPPAALAALSKQLIAVSRELMEIRGSDDVLAMLDDDDEVIHDDEFRAEAV
;
A
#
# COMPACT_ATOMS: atom_id res chain seq x y z
N MET A 1 31.96 28.83 -38.79
CA MET A 1 32.39 27.40 -38.68
C MET A 1 31.60 26.59 -39.69
N ILE A 2 32.25 25.91 -40.63
CA ILE A 2 31.56 25.09 -41.66
C ILE A 2 31.27 23.72 -41.04
N MET A 3 30.00 23.30 -41.08
CA MET A 3 29.55 21.98 -40.64
C MET A 3 29.01 21.19 -41.83
N GLN A 4 28.76 19.90 -41.68
CA GLN A 4 28.21 19.06 -42.77
C GLN A 4 26.79 18.57 -42.43
N CYS A 5 25.95 18.45 -43.45
CA CYS A 5 24.62 17.87 -43.34
C CYS A 5 24.70 16.37 -43.05
N CYS A 6 24.00 15.91 -42.00
CA CYS A 6 24.01 14.49 -41.59
C CYS A 6 23.37 13.52 -42.61
N VAL A 7 22.77 14.01 -43.70
CA VAL A 7 22.06 13.18 -44.69
C VAL A 7 22.72 13.17 -46.06
N CYS A 8 23.28 14.31 -46.50
CA CYS A 8 23.84 14.45 -47.84
C CYS A 8 25.28 15.00 -47.86
N GLY A 9 25.89 15.28 -46.70
CA GLY A 9 27.27 15.77 -46.61
C GLY A 9 27.48 17.22 -47.08
N ALA A 10 26.44 17.90 -47.58
CA ALA A 10 26.55 19.29 -48.05
C ALA A 10 27.06 20.24 -46.94
N PRO A 11 27.91 21.24 -47.29
CA PRO A 11 28.44 22.20 -46.33
C PRO A 11 27.33 23.12 -45.82
N LEU A 12 27.33 23.34 -44.51
CA LEU A 12 26.42 24.18 -43.74
C LEU A 12 27.19 25.34 -43.15
N GLN A 13 26.73 26.55 -43.41
CA GLN A 13 27.23 27.72 -42.71
C GLN A 13 26.48 27.88 -41.39
N TYR A 14 27.22 27.87 -40.28
CA TYR A 14 26.67 28.20 -38.97
C TYR A 14 27.18 29.58 -38.54
N SER A 15 26.24 30.50 -38.29
CA SER A 15 26.48 31.89 -37.92
C SER A 15 26.82 32.11 -36.44
N GLY A 16 26.90 31.04 -35.63
CA GLY A 16 27.27 31.13 -34.21
C GLY A 16 26.12 31.50 -33.26
N HIS A 17 24.98 31.93 -33.78
CA HIS A 17 23.80 32.24 -32.98
C HIS A 17 22.75 31.12 -33.03
N GLY A 18 22.11 30.88 -31.88
CA GLY A 18 21.02 29.90 -31.76
C GLY A 18 21.47 28.44 -31.89
N LYS A 19 20.51 27.54 -32.13
CA LYS A 19 20.76 26.09 -32.18
C LYS A 19 21.52 25.70 -33.45
N ARG A 20 22.62 24.95 -33.29
CA ARG A 20 23.44 24.44 -34.40
C ARG A 20 22.58 23.64 -35.41
N PRO A 21 22.56 24.01 -36.70
CA PRO A 21 21.79 23.31 -37.73
C PRO A 21 22.43 21.96 -38.05
N ARG A 22 21.61 20.92 -38.27
CA ARG A 22 22.06 19.54 -38.60
C ARG A 22 21.84 19.14 -40.04
N TYR A 23 20.98 19.87 -40.76
CA TYR A 23 20.55 19.53 -42.12
C TYR A 23 20.61 20.76 -43.02
N CYS A 24 20.95 20.57 -44.29
CA CYS A 24 21.01 21.67 -45.28
C CYS A 24 19.65 22.17 -45.73
N SER A 25 18.61 21.36 -45.56
CA SER A 25 17.28 21.68 -46.06
C SER A 25 16.18 20.93 -45.30
N SER A 26 14.95 21.37 -45.48
CA SER A 26 13.75 20.67 -45.00
C SER A 26 13.64 19.25 -45.57
N SER A 27 14.06 19.03 -46.81
CA SER A 27 14.03 17.70 -47.45
C SER A 27 14.98 16.72 -46.75
N CYS A 28 16.19 17.15 -46.39
CA CYS A 28 17.12 16.33 -45.60
C CYS A 28 16.58 16.06 -44.20
N ARG A 29 15.91 17.03 -43.57
CA ARG A 29 15.25 16.84 -42.27
C ARG A 29 14.15 15.77 -42.32
N VAL A 30 13.32 15.78 -43.36
CA VAL A 30 12.24 14.79 -43.55
C VAL A 30 12.82 13.41 -43.87
N LYS A 31 13.85 13.32 -44.72
CA LYS A 31 14.56 12.06 -44.98
C LYS A 31 15.14 11.46 -43.70
N ALA A 32 15.81 12.27 -42.88
CA ALA A 32 16.31 11.83 -41.58
C ALA A 32 15.20 11.36 -40.61
N LYS A 33 14.03 12.02 -40.64
CA LYS A 33 12.85 11.56 -39.86
C LYS A 33 12.38 10.18 -40.35
N ARG A 34 12.17 10.01 -41.66
CA ARG A 34 11.76 8.72 -42.25
C ARG A 34 12.75 7.60 -41.94
N MET A 35 14.05 7.86 -41.97
CA MET A 35 15.07 6.88 -41.62
C MET A 35 14.99 6.48 -40.14
N ARG A 36 14.80 7.44 -39.23
CA ARG A 36 14.61 7.16 -37.80
C ARG A 36 13.35 6.35 -37.52
N ASP A 37 12.25 6.70 -38.20
CA ASP A 37 10.97 6.00 -38.05
C ASP A 37 11.07 4.55 -38.56
N LYS A 38 11.82 4.29 -39.65
CA LYS A 38 12.09 2.94 -40.17
C LYS A 38 12.96 2.08 -39.24
N ILE A 39 13.93 2.68 -38.56
CA ILE A 39 14.86 1.98 -37.67
C ILE A 39 14.27 1.84 -36.24
N GLY A 40 13.11 2.44 -35.97
CA GLY A 40 12.51 2.46 -34.63
C GLY A 40 13.24 3.38 -33.64
N ALA A 41 14.23 4.13 -34.09
CA ALA A 41 15.01 5.06 -33.28
C ALA A 41 14.25 6.40 -33.10
N ARG A 42 13.15 6.38 -32.34
CA ARG A 42 12.50 7.62 -31.88
C ARG A 42 13.44 8.37 -30.92
N PRO A 43 13.56 9.70 -31.06
CA PRO A 43 14.34 10.50 -30.11
C PRO A 43 13.70 10.41 -28.73
N ALA A 44 14.52 10.54 -27.68
CA ALA A 44 14.06 10.58 -26.29
C ALA A 44 12.83 11.48 -26.13
N ALA A 45 11.87 10.99 -25.33
CA ALA A 45 10.53 11.53 -25.14
C ALA A 45 10.47 13.06 -25.28
N THR A 46 9.57 13.54 -26.13
CA THR A 46 9.31 14.97 -26.34
C THR A 46 8.92 15.62 -25.02
N LYS A 47 9.14 16.94 -24.89
CA LYS A 47 8.77 17.70 -23.67
C LYS A 47 7.29 17.49 -23.28
N LYS A 48 6.41 17.27 -24.26
CA LYS A 48 4.99 16.97 -24.05
C LYS A 48 4.76 15.58 -23.47
N GLU A 49 5.48 14.56 -23.95
CA GLU A 49 5.44 13.20 -23.39
C GLU A 49 6.05 13.16 -21.97
N LYS A 50 7.09 13.95 -21.71
CA LYS A 50 7.65 14.09 -20.35
C LYS A 50 6.71 14.80 -19.39
N ALA A 51 5.99 15.82 -19.85
CA ALA A 51 4.98 16.52 -19.04
C ALA A 51 3.79 15.60 -18.72
N ALA A 52 3.31 14.83 -19.70
CA ALA A 52 2.22 13.88 -19.49
C ALA A 52 2.55 12.77 -18.48
N LEU A 53 3.83 12.39 -18.37
CA LEU A 53 4.29 11.43 -17.36
C LEU A 53 4.44 12.07 -15.97
N ALA A 54 4.70 13.37 -15.89
CA ALA A 54 4.87 14.08 -14.63
C ALA A 54 3.54 14.34 -13.91
N ASP A 55 2.45 14.54 -14.65
CA ASP A 55 1.15 14.95 -14.08
C ASP A 55 0.35 13.80 -13.41
N ASN A 56 0.80 12.54 -13.52
CA ASN A 56 0.07 11.38 -12.97
C ASN A 56 0.82 10.61 -11.87
N PHE A 57 1.96 11.13 -11.39
CA PHE A 57 2.68 10.51 -10.27
C PHE A 57 2.34 11.25 -8.97
N GLU A 58 1.13 11.04 -8.47
CA GLU A 58 0.78 11.41 -7.09
C GLU A 58 1.36 10.33 -6.16
N TYR A 59 2.50 10.63 -5.54
CA TYR A 59 3.11 9.77 -4.53
C TYR A 59 2.24 9.80 -3.26
N LYS A 60 1.29 8.86 -3.16
CA LYS A 60 0.61 8.57 -1.90
C LYS A 60 1.45 7.51 -1.20
N ASP A 61 1.97 7.85 -0.02
CA ASP A 61 2.80 6.94 0.83
C ASP A 61 2.18 5.56 1.11
N ARG A 62 0.89 5.38 0.79
CA ARG A 62 0.13 4.13 0.90
C ARG A 62 0.37 3.14 -0.24
N ASP A 63 0.89 3.59 -1.39
CA ASP A 63 0.96 2.78 -2.61
C ASP A 63 2.33 2.10 -2.81
N ILE A 64 3.19 2.09 -1.80
CA ILE A 64 4.53 1.52 -1.85
C ILE A 64 4.55 0.17 -1.13
N PRO A 65 4.67 -0.96 -1.83
CA PRO A 65 4.75 -2.29 -1.22
C PRO A 65 5.96 -2.49 -0.29
N ALA A 66 6.97 -1.61 -0.38
CA ALA A 66 8.17 -1.62 0.46
C ALA A 66 7.96 -0.98 1.85
N ASN A 67 6.83 -0.34 2.11
CA ASN A 67 6.50 0.24 3.40
C ASN A 67 5.88 -0.81 4.36
N ARG A 68 6.45 -2.02 4.42
CA ARG A 68 6.09 -3.06 5.42
C ARG A 68 6.19 -2.57 6.87
N ARG A 69 6.88 -1.45 7.12
CA ARG A 69 6.88 -0.76 8.41
C ARG A 69 5.47 -0.28 8.80
N HIS A 70 4.69 0.24 7.86
CA HIS A 70 3.31 0.64 8.15
C HIS A 70 2.40 -0.54 8.50
N ASP A 71 2.59 -1.71 7.90
CA ASP A 71 1.79 -2.90 8.25
C ASP A 71 2.10 -3.39 9.67
N VAL A 72 3.38 -3.36 10.08
CA VAL A 72 3.76 -3.75 11.46
C VAL A 72 3.36 -2.69 12.47
N ASP A 73 3.43 -1.40 12.12
CA ASP A 73 2.97 -0.31 12.98
C ASP A 73 1.45 -0.39 13.17
N LEU A 74 0.67 -0.63 12.10
CA LEU A 74 -0.78 -0.87 12.19
C LEU A 74 -1.12 -2.13 13.00
N ALA A 75 -0.36 -3.21 12.82
CA ALA A 75 -0.56 -4.44 13.56
C ALA A 75 -0.21 -4.27 15.04
N PHE A 76 0.79 -3.43 15.36
CA PHE A 76 1.15 -3.09 16.73
C PHE A 76 0.09 -2.20 17.38
N GLU A 77 -0.39 -1.17 16.69
CA GLU A 77 -1.52 -0.34 17.16
C GLU A 77 -2.76 -1.20 17.46
N ARG A 78 -3.09 -2.16 16.59
CA ARG A 78 -4.20 -3.11 16.82
C ARG A 78 -3.99 -4.07 17.99
N LYS A 79 -2.73 -4.38 18.34
CA LYS A 79 -2.41 -5.17 19.54
C LYS A 79 -2.56 -4.36 20.83
N MET A 80 -2.58 -3.04 20.73
CA MET A 80 -2.78 -2.12 21.85
C MET A 80 -4.26 -1.72 22.01
N ASP A 81 -5.15 -2.20 21.13
CA ASP A 81 -6.58 -1.99 21.27
C ASP A 81 -7.14 -2.75 22.48
N GLU A 82 -8.23 -2.22 23.04
CA GLU A 82 -8.98 -2.90 24.10
C GLU A 82 -9.46 -4.29 23.60
N PRO A 83 -9.36 -5.36 24.42
CA PRO A 83 -9.79 -6.69 24.01
C PRO A 83 -11.19 -6.68 23.39
N LEU A 84 -11.34 -7.40 22.28
CA LEU A 84 -12.61 -7.47 21.56
C LEU A 84 -13.74 -7.92 22.48
N GLU A 85 -13.47 -8.86 23.39
CA GLU A 85 -14.42 -9.34 24.38
C GLU A 85 -14.95 -8.21 25.29
N THR A 86 -14.07 -7.36 25.82
CA THR A 86 -14.46 -6.24 26.70
C THR A 86 -15.34 -5.24 25.96
N THR A 87 -15.04 -4.96 24.70
CA THR A 87 -15.85 -4.10 23.83
C THR A 87 -17.23 -4.71 23.57
N LEU A 88 -17.30 -6.00 23.24
CA LEU A 88 -18.55 -6.71 22.99
C LEU A 88 -19.42 -6.83 24.24
N ARG A 89 -18.83 -7.08 25.43
CA ARG A 89 -19.57 -7.06 26.71
C ARG A 89 -20.18 -5.68 26.98
N ARG A 90 -19.44 -4.59 26.72
CA ARG A 90 -19.95 -3.22 26.85
C ARG A 90 -21.10 -2.94 25.88
N ASN A 91 -20.97 -3.36 24.62
CA ASN A 91 -22.02 -3.21 23.61
C ASN A 91 -23.28 -4.00 23.97
N ARG A 92 -23.13 -5.25 24.43
CA ARG A 92 -24.24 -6.07 24.93
C ARG A 92 -24.99 -5.35 26.06
N ALA A 93 -24.27 -4.80 27.04
CA ALA A 93 -24.89 -4.09 28.16
C ALA A 93 -25.68 -2.85 27.70
N ARG A 94 -25.12 -2.06 26.78
CA ARG A 94 -25.80 -0.89 26.21
C ARG A 94 -27.03 -1.27 25.38
N LEU A 95 -26.92 -2.30 24.55
CA LEU A 95 -28.04 -2.80 23.76
C LEU A 95 -29.16 -3.35 24.64
N GLN A 96 -28.82 -4.10 25.69
CA GLN A 96 -29.79 -4.60 26.66
C GLN A 96 -30.51 -3.45 27.36
N GLN A 97 -29.76 -2.46 27.85
CA GLN A 97 -30.34 -1.27 28.47
C GLN A 97 -31.27 -0.51 27.52
N ALA A 98 -30.92 -0.40 26.23
CA ALA A 98 -31.76 0.26 25.23
C ALA A 98 -33.04 -0.52 24.91
N VAL A 99 -33.00 -1.86 24.97
CA VAL A 99 -34.18 -2.71 24.78
C VAL A 99 -35.11 -2.67 25.99
N ASP A 100 -34.53 -2.58 27.20
CA ASP A 100 -35.27 -2.55 28.46
C ASP A 100 -35.84 -1.15 28.79
N ASP A 101 -35.40 -0.11 28.07
CA ASP A 101 -35.93 1.26 28.22
C ASP A 101 -37.37 1.35 27.69
N PRO A 102 -38.37 1.70 28.55
CA PRO A 102 -39.75 1.85 28.12
C PRO A 102 -39.97 2.99 27.10
N ALA A 103 -39.01 3.90 26.95
CA ALA A 103 -39.04 4.95 25.93
C ALA A 103 -38.54 4.48 24.55
N CYS A 104 -38.05 3.24 24.41
CA CYS A 104 -37.55 2.72 23.15
C CYS A 104 -38.69 2.61 22.11
N PRO A 105 -38.52 3.19 20.89
CA PRO A 105 -39.54 3.09 19.87
C PRO A 105 -39.74 1.63 19.42
N PRO A 106 -40.99 1.16 19.25
CA PRO A 106 -41.27 -0.24 18.95
C PRO A 106 -40.69 -0.71 17.60
N ALA A 107 -40.52 0.22 16.66
CA ALA A 107 -39.87 -0.06 15.38
C ALA A 107 -38.38 -0.42 15.52
N ALA A 108 -37.70 0.06 16.56
CA ALA A 108 -36.27 -0.20 16.79
C ALA A 108 -36.02 -1.51 17.55
N LEU A 109 -36.99 -2.01 18.32
CA LEU A 109 -36.84 -3.23 19.14
C LEU A 109 -36.40 -4.45 18.32
N ALA A 110 -36.97 -4.63 17.12
CA ALA A 110 -36.62 -5.74 16.25
C ALA A 110 -35.18 -5.64 15.69
N ALA A 111 -34.66 -4.43 15.50
CA ALA A 111 -33.29 -4.21 15.05
C ALA A 111 -32.29 -4.38 16.19
N LEU A 112 -32.58 -3.79 17.36
CA LEU A 112 -31.75 -3.89 18.56
C LEU A 112 -31.64 -5.33 19.08
N SER A 113 -32.73 -6.08 19.09
CA SER A 113 -32.72 -7.49 19.48
C SER A 113 -31.89 -8.37 18.54
N LYS A 114 -31.94 -8.14 17.23
CA LYS A 114 -31.06 -8.83 16.26
C LYS A 114 -29.59 -8.54 16.51
N GLN A 115 -29.25 -7.28 16.78
CA GLN A 115 -27.88 -6.87 17.10
C GLN A 115 -27.40 -7.49 18.42
N LEU A 116 -28.27 -7.54 19.44
CA LEU A 116 -27.97 -8.18 20.71
C LEU A 116 -27.69 -9.69 20.54
N ILE A 117 -28.47 -10.38 19.71
CA ILE A 117 -28.23 -11.80 19.38
C ILE A 117 -26.89 -11.97 18.66
N ALA A 118 -26.55 -11.09 17.71
CA ALA A 118 -25.28 -11.15 16.99
C ALA A 118 -24.08 -10.98 17.93
N VAL A 119 -24.08 -9.94 18.76
CA VAL A 119 -23.02 -9.70 19.77
C VAL A 119 -22.92 -10.86 20.75
N SER A 120 -24.05 -11.46 21.13
CA SER A 120 -24.04 -12.62 22.03
C SER A 120 -23.44 -13.87 21.39
N ARG A 121 -23.60 -14.07 20.08
CA ARG A 121 -22.95 -15.17 19.34
C ARG A 121 -21.45 -14.97 19.24
N GLU A 122 -21.01 -13.77 18.86
CA GLU A 122 -19.59 -13.42 18.78
C GLU A 122 -18.88 -13.61 20.14
N LEU A 123 -19.53 -13.24 21.25
CA LEU A 123 -19.01 -13.49 22.60
C LEU A 123 -18.87 -14.99 22.93
N MET A 124 -19.79 -15.83 22.48
CA MET A 124 -19.69 -17.28 22.68
C MET A 124 -18.57 -17.89 21.86
N GLU A 125 -18.37 -17.42 20.63
CA GLU A 125 -17.28 -17.86 19.75
C GLU A 125 -15.91 -17.50 20.31
N ILE A 126 -15.73 -16.26 20.79
CA ILE A 126 -14.48 -15.79 21.40
C ILE A 126 -14.16 -16.61 22.66
N ARG A 127 -15.15 -16.83 23.53
CA ARG A 127 -14.96 -17.63 24.73
C ARG A 127 -14.63 -19.09 24.41
N GLY A 128 -15.24 -19.65 23.37
CA GLY A 128 -14.93 -21.01 22.90
C GLY A 128 -13.53 -21.12 22.31
N SER A 129 -13.01 -20.08 21.65
CA SER A 129 -11.63 -20.07 21.16
C SER A 129 -10.59 -19.90 22.26
N ASP A 130 -10.90 -19.11 23.28
CA ASP A 130 -9.99 -18.83 24.40
C ASP A 130 -9.84 -20.07 25.31
N ASP A 131 -10.93 -20.79 25.54
CA ASP A 131 -10.93 -22.06 26.30
C ASP A 131 -10.10 -23.15 25.58
N VAL A 132 -10.16 -23.21 24.25
CA VAL A 132 -9.34 -24.13 23.44
C VAL A 132 -7.87 -23.72 23.46
N LEU A 133 -7.55 -22.43 23.43
CA LEU A 133 -6.17 -21.95 23.47
C LEU A 133 -5.53 -22.17 24.85
N ALA A 134 -6.27 -21.91 25.93
CA ALA A 134 -5.83 -22.17 27.30
C ALA A 134 -5.53 -23.65 27.55
N MET A 135 -6.32 -24.57 26.99
CA MET A 135 -6.06 -26.01 27.08
C MET A 135 -4.78 -26.45 26.34
N LEU A 136 -4.29 -25.66 25.38
CA LEU A 136 -3.08 -25.98 24.60
C LEU A 136 -1.80 -25.41 25.23
N ASP A 137 -1.91 -24.34 26.05
CA ASP A 137 -0.76 -23.71 26.71
C ASP A 137 -0.30 -24.48 27.97
N ASP A 138 -1.15 -25.33 28.57
CA ASP A 138 -0.82 -26.14 29.76
C ASP A 138 0.11 -27.36 29.46
N ASP A 139 0.36 -27.70 28.19
CA ASP A 139 1.17 -28.88 27.79
C ASP A 139 2.68 -28.58 27.62
N ASP A 140 3.13 -27.33 27.75
CA ASP A 140 4.53 -26.91 27.50
C ASP A 140 5.36 -26.60 28.77
N GLU A 141 5.05 -27.22 29.93
CA GLU A 141 5.99 -27.23 31.07
C GLU A 141 7.16 -28.20 30.83
N VAL A 142 8.17 -27.74 30.09
CA VAL A 142 9.44 -28.45 29.92
C VAL A 142 10.23 -28.39 31.23
N ILE A 143 10.36 -29.56 31.87
CA ILE A 143 11.20 -29.81 33.05
C ILE A 143 12.62 -29.29 32.79
N HIS A 144 13.03 -28.25 33.50
CA HIS A 144 14.43 -27.84 33.55
C HIS A 144 15.18 -28.80 34.47
N ASP A 145 15.96 -29.72 33.89
CA ASP A 145 16.88 -30.58 34.63
C ASP A 145 17.95 -29.74 35.33
N ASP A 146 18.00 -29.88 36.65
CA ASP A 146 18.88 -29.17 37.58
C ASP A 146 20.38 -29.42 37.32
N GLU A 147 21.11 -28.30 37.18
CA GLU A 147 22.42 -27.96 37.73
C GLU A 147 23.43 -29.12 38.01
N PHE A 148 24.30 -29.44 37.04
CA PHE A 148 25.56 -30.15 37.34
C PHE A 148 26.70 -29.16 37.62
N ARG A 149 26.91 -28.89 38.91
CA ARG A 149 28.00 -28.06 39.44
C ARG A 149 29.35 -28.79 39.29
N ALA A 150 30.19 -28.35 38.35
CA ALA A 150 31.56 -28.83 38.25
C ALA A 150 32.43 -28.14 39.32
N GLU A 151 32.71 -28.85 40.41
CA GLU A 151 33.77 -28.48 41.36
C GLU A 151 35.13 -28.84 40.74
N ALA A 152 36.00 -27.84 40.62
CA ALA A 152 37.35 -27.98 40.11
C ALA A 152 38.23 -28.78 41.09
N VAL A 153 39.00 -29.73 40.56
CA VAL A 153 40.17 -30.34 41.22
C VAL A 153 41.36 -30.20 40.30
#